data_AF-A0A812TI18-F1
#
_entry.id   AF-A0A812TI18-F1
#
_cell.length_a   1.000
_cell.length_b   1.000
_cell.length_c   1.000
_cell.angle_alpha   90.00
_cell.angle_beta   90.00
_cell.angle_gamma   90.00
#
_symmetry.space_group_name_H-M   'P 1'
#
loop_
_entity.id
_entity.type
_entity.pdbx_description
1 polymer ?
#
loop_
_entity_poly.entity_id
_entity_poly.type
_entity_poly.pdbx_seq_one_letter_code
_entity_poly.pdbx_strand_id
1 'polypeptide(L)'
;MYPSLTREEVDQRRRTFGNVKWTEAALQLVERFSPLVEVGAGEGQWQSELRRRGADVTAFDDHSSPSRFGEKATSSRLAVSGAHVQQADAQEALRRSRGRTLLLVYPPPGPMAMRCLASYTGDVLLYVGEGRGGVNADGAFFDALSVGWTLEDFSLGP
;
A
#
# COMPACT_ATOMS: atom_id res chain seq x y z
N MET A 1 -0.10 -16.49 -6.83
CA MET A 1 0.01 -16.77 -8.28
C MET A 1 -1.40 -16.98 -8.79
N TYR A 2 -1.95 -16.04 -9.58
CA TYR A 2 -3.33 -16.11 -10.08
C TYR A 2 -3.48 -17.34 -11.00
N PRO A 3 -4.28 -18.35 -10.64
CA PRO A 3 -4.32 -19.63 -11.37
C PRO A 3 -4.96 -19.57 -12.77
N SER A 4 -5.45 -18.39 -13.18
CA SER A 4 -6.22 -18.19 -14.42
C SER A 4 -5.55 -17.30 -15.47
N LEU A 5 -4.34 -16.78 -15.23
CA LEU A 5 -3.67 -15.86 -16.15
C LEU A 5 -2.34 -16.42 -16.63
N THR A 6 -2.11 -16.32 -17.94
CA THR A 6 -0.82 -16.59 -18.57
C THR A 6 0.23 -15.57 -18.13
N ARG A 7 1.52 -15.95 -18.23
CA ARG A 7 2.63 -15.04 -17.91
C ARG A 7 2.58 -13.74 -18.72
N GLU A 8 2.13 -13.84 -19.96
CA GLU A 8 2.04 -12.71 -20.89
C GLU A 8 0.92 -11.73 -20.51
N GLU A 9 -0.23 -12.24 -20.04
CA GLU A 9 -1.31 -11.42 -19.49
C GLU A 9 -0.95 -10.78 -18.16
N VAL A 10 -0.19 -11.48 -17.32
CA VAL A 10 0.37 -10.92 -16.08
C VAL A 10 1.34 -9.77 -16.41
N ASP A 11 2.21 -9.95 -17.39
CA ASP A 11 3.17 -8.93 -17.81
C ASP A 11 2.51 -7.75 -18.54
N GLN A 12 1.46 -8.00 -19.34
CA GLN A 12 0.68 -6.95 -19.97
C GLN A 12 -0.13 -6.14 -18.95
N ARG A 13 -0.78 -6.81 -17.98
CA ARG A 13 -1.42 -6.12 -16.84
C ARG A 13 -0.41 -5.30 -16.04
N ARG A 14 0.78 -5.85 -15.75
CA ARG A 14 1.85 -5.10 -15.09
C ARG A 14 2.32 -3.88 -15.89
N ARG A 15 2.40 -3.98 -17.22
CA ARG A 15 2.77 -2.87 -18.11
C ARG A 15 1.69 -1.79 -18.19
N THR A 16 0.41 -2.18 -18.17
CA THR A 16 -0.73 -1.25 -18.29
C THR A 16 -1.15 -0.60 -16.96
N PHE A 17 -0.98 -1.31 -15.85
CA PHE A 17 -1.49 -0.91 -14.53
C PHE A 17 -0.40 -0.62 -13.48
N GLY A 18 0.89 -0.80 -13.80
CA GLY A 18 1.92 -0.75 -12.76
C GLY A 18 1.69 -1.81 -11.68
N ASN A 19 2.36 -1.72 -10.53
CA ASN A 19 2.26 -2.77 -9.52
C ASN A 19 0.89 -2.85 -8.82
N VAL A 20 0.07 -1.78 -8.74
CA VAL A 20 -1.38 -1.79 -8.42
C VAL A 20 -2.02 -0.45 -8.85
N LYS A 21 -2.82 -0.42 -9.93
CA LYS A 21 -3.74 0.71 -10.18
C LYS A 21 -4.98 0.59 -9.27
N TRP A 22 -5.54 1.73 -8.92
CA TRP A 22 -6.80 1.88 -8.21
C TRP A 22 -8.02 1.78 -9.16
N THR A 23 -9.18 1.51 -8.58
CA THR A 23 -10.47 1.83 -9.18
C THR A 23 -10.98 3.16 -8.60
N GLU A 24 -11.92 3.80 -9.29
CA GLU A 24 -12.57 5.01 -8.80
C GLU A 24 -13.26 4.77 -7.44
N ALA A 25 -13.94 3.63 -7.29
CA ALA A 25 -14.58 3.23 -6.04
C ALA A 25 -13.57 3.04 -4.90
N ALA A 26 -12.40 2.47 -5.18
CA ALA A 26 -11.36 2.31 -4.17
C ALA A 26 -10.82 3.67 -3.68
N LEU A 27 -10.57 4.62 -4.59
CA LEU A 27 -10.15 5.97 -4.19
C LEU A 27 -11.21 6.69 -3.37
N GLN A 28 -12.47 6.65 -3.82
CA GLN A 28 -13.59 7.27 -3.09
C GLN A 28 -13.75 6.68 -1.69
N LEU A 29 -13.57 5.37 -1.53
CA LEU A 29 -13.61 4.73 -0.21
C LEU A 29 -12.44 5.23 0.66
N VAL A 30 -11.22 5.20 0.14
CA VAL A 30 -10.01 5.60 0.88
C VAL A 30 -10.06 7.08 1.30
N GLU A 31 -10.54 7.96 0.43
CA GLU A 31 -10.68 9.40 0.68
C GLU A 31 -11.53 9.74 1.90
N ARG A 32 -12.59 8.96 2.15
CA ARG A 32 -13.53 9.18 3.26
C ARG A 32 -12.86 9.06 4.64
N PHE A 33 -11.69 8.43 4.71
CA PHE A 33 -10.95 8.22 5.95
C PHE A 33 -9.71 9.12 6.09
N SER A 34 -9.55 10.13 5.22
CA SER A 34 -8.54 11.17 5.37
C SER A 34 -8.68 11.89 6.74
N PRO A 35 -7.59 12.22 7.45
CA PRO A 35 -6.19 12.17 7.01
C PRO A 35 -5.55 10.77 7.06
N LEU A 36 -4.72 10.47 6.06
CA LEU A 36 -4.10 9.16 5.84
C LEU A 36 -2.59 9.18 6.12
N VAL A 37 -2.07 8.04 6.55
CA VAL A 37 -0.65 7.68 6.48
C VAL A 37 -0.47 6.43 5.63
N GLU A 38 0.24 6.57 4.50
CA GLU A 38 0.62 5.43 3.64
C GLU A 38 2.01 4.93 4.05
N VAL A 39 2.14 3.65 4.37
CA VAL A 39 3.43 3.01 4.70
C VAL A 39 3.76 1.94 3.66
N GLY A 40 4.98 1.96 3.15
CA GLY A 40 5.38 1.15 1.99
C GLY A 40 4.89 1.74 0.67
N ALA A 41 4.87 3.06 0.56
CA ALA A 41 4.28 3.81 -0.55
C ALA A 41 5.04 3.68 -1.89
N GLY A 42 6.24 3.11 -1.88
CA GLY A 42 7.15 3.07 -3.02
C GLY A 42 7.40 4.47 -3.58
N GLU A 43 7.03 4.68 -4.85
CA GLU A 43 7.18 5.95 -5.56
C GLU A 43 6.01 6.93 -5.32
N GLY A 44 5.03 6.57 -4.48
CA GLY A 44 3.94 7.47 -4.07
C GLY A 44 2.81 7.64 -5.10
N GLN A 45 2.50 6.60 -5.86
CA GLN A 45 1.44 6.62 -6.88
C GLN A 45 0.06 6.90 -6.26
N TRP A 46 -0.30 6.15 -5.22
CA TRP A 46 -1.56 6.31 -4.50
C TRP A 46 -1.60 7.64 -3.74
N GLN A 47 -0.55 7.99 -3.00
CA GLN A 47 -0.45 9.30 -2.38
C GLN A 47 -0.63 10.46 -3.37
N SER A 48 -0.01 10.41 -4.56
CA SER A 48 -0.15 11.49 -5.54
C SER A 48 -1.60 11.62 -6.01
N GLU A 49 -2.23 10.51 -6.34
CA GLU A 49 -3.62 10.51 -6.82
C GLU A 49 -4.61 10.95 -5.73
N LEU A 50 -4.52 10.39 -4.53
CA LEU A 50 -5.38 10.77 -3.41
C LEU A 50 -5.23 12.26 -3.07
N ARG A 51 -4.01 12.81 -3.13
CA ARG A 51 -3.80 14.26 -2.95
C ARG A 51 -4.40 15.09 -4.07
N ARG A 52 -4.35 14.65 -5.32
CA ARG A 52 -5.04 15.34 -6.45
C ARG A 52 -6.54 15.45 -6.23
N ARG A 53 -7.10 14.52 -5.45
CA ARG A 53 -8.52 14.43 -5.10
C ARG A 53 -8.85 15.13 -3.77
N GLY A 54 -7.85 15.74 -3.13
CA GLY A 54 -8.02 16.57 -1.93
C GLY A 54 -7.81 15.84 -0.60
N ALA A 55 -7.43 14.56 -0.62
CA ALA A 55 -7.09 13.86 0.62
C ALA A 55 -5.78 14.37 1.23
N ASP A 56 -5.72 14.46 2.55
CA ASP A 56 -4.48 14.71 3.29
C ASP A 56 -3.75 13.38 3.51
N VAL A 57 -2.66 13.18 2.77
CA VAL A 57 -1.86 11.94 2.82
C VAL A 57 -0.41 12.25 3.15
N THR A 58 0.13 11.62 4.21
CA THR A 58 1.57 11.51 4.46
C THR A 58 2.04 10.12 4.04
N ALA A 59 3.08 10.03 3.21
CA ALA A 59 3.55 8.76 2.69
C ALA A 59 5.00 8.47 3.10
N PHE A 60 5.29 7.20 3.39
CA PHE A 60 6.59 6.71 3.79
C PHE A 60 6.96 5.41 3.09
N ASP A 61 8.25 5.24 2.82
CA ASP A 61 8.83 4.00 2.29
C ASP A 61 10.25 3.83 2.84
N ASP A 62 10.69 2.61 3.11
CA ASP A 62 12.04 2.35 3.66
C ASP A 62 13.08 2.09 2.57
N HIS A 63 12.65 1.97 1.31
CA HIS A 63 13.46 1.65 0.13
C HIS A 63 14.29 0.36 0.28
N SER A 64 13.90 -0.54 1.18
CA SER A 64 14.60 -1.80 1.45
C SER A 64 14.34 -2.86 0.39
N SER A 65 13.25 -2.72 -0.38
CA SER A 65 12.95 -3.62 -1.48
C SER A 65 13.99 -3.46 -2.59
N PRO A 66 14.68 -4.54 -3.02
CA PRO A 66 15.62 -4.45 -4.12
C PRO A 66 14.89 -3.89 -5.34
N SER A 67 15.49 -2.90 -6.02
CA SER A 67 15.00 -2.47 -7.32
C SER A 67 14.88 -3.73 -8.18
N ARG A 68 13.68 -4.01 -8.72
CA ARG A 68 13.44 -5.20 -9.57
C ARG A 68 14.31 -5.22 -10.85
N PHE A 69 15.08 -4.16 -11.07
CA PHE A 69 16.07 -3.97 -12.10
C PHE A 69 17.44 -3.90 -11.42
N GLY A 70 18.10 -5.06 -11.26
CA GLY A 70 19.34 -5.21 -10.47
C GLY A 70 20.38 -4.12 -10.75
N GLU A 71 21.04 -3.64 -9.68
CA GLU A 71 22.21 -2.72 -9.55
C GLU A 71 22.42 -1.54 -10.53
N LYS A 72 21.54 -1.33 -11.52
CA LYS A 72 21.58 -0.23 -12.49
C LYS A 72 20.20 0.24 -12.93
N ALA A 73 19.16 0.08 -12.09
CA ALA A 73 18.13 1.12 -12.09
C ALA A 73 18.69 2.33 -11.33
N THR A 74 19.57 3.08 -12.00
CA THR A 74 19.55 4.53 -11.85
C THR A 74 18.15 4.95 -12.21
N SER A 75 17.26 4.87 -11.23
CA SER A 75 15.95 5.45 -11.25
C SER A 75 15.15 5.28 -12.54
N SER A 76 14.12 4.44 -12.51
CA SER A 76 12.87 4.83 -13.16
C SER A 76 12.28 6.06 -12.42
N ARG A 77 13.07 7.15 -12.28
CA ARG A 77 12.71 8.50 -11.78
C ARG A 77 11.85 9.18 -12.84
N LEU A 78 10.84 8.50 -13.36
CA LEU A 78 9.62 9.25 -13.61
C LEU A 78 9.07 9.54 -12.23
N ALA A 79 9.59 10.61 -11.62
CA ALA A 79 9.02 11.15 -10.40
C ALA A 79 7.51 11.28 -10.66
N VAL A 80 6.72 10.55 -9.88
CA VAL A 80 5.28 10.65 -9.96
C VAL A 80 4.95 12.10 -9.63
N SER A 81 4.45 12.86 -10.61
CA SER A 81 4.18 14.29 -10.44
C SER A 81 3.23 14.49 -9.26
N GLY A 82 3.66 15.21 -8.22
CA GLY A 82 2.91 15.42 -6.98
C GLY A 82 3.18 14.42 -5.85
N ALA A 83 4.02 13.41 -6.08
CA ALA A 83 4.46 12.50 -5.03
C ALA A 83 5.51 13.15 -4.12
N HIS A 84 5.39 12.89 -2.83
CA HIS A 84 6.30 13.28 -1.77
C HIS A 84 6.31 12.17 -0.70
N VAL A 85 7.07 11.11 -1.00
CA VAL A 85 7.30 9.98 -0.10
C VAL A 85 8.55 10.25 0.72
N GLN A 86 8.43 10.10 2.03
CA GLN A 86 9.53 10.32 2.97
C GLN A 86 10.19 8.99 3.34
N GLN A 87 11.51 8.97 3.44
CA GLN A 87 12.19 7.74 3.87
C GLN A 87 11.96 7.50 5.36
N ALA A 88 11.33 6.37 5.71
CA ALA A 88 11.17 5.88 7.08
C ALA A 88 10.72 4.43 7.08
N ASP A 89 11.09 3.68 8.13
CA ASP A 89 10.47 2.38 8.40
C ASP A 89 9.05 2.53 8.98
N ALA A 90 8.37 1.40 9.13
CA ALA A 90 6.99 1.36 9.62
C ALA A 90 6.81 2.01 11.01
N GLN A 91 7.75 1.78 11.93
CA GLN A 91 7.63 2.27 13.30
C GLN A 91 7.78 3.80 13.34
N GLU A 92 8.78 4.32 12.63
CA GLU A 92 9.04 5.75 12.56
C GLU A 92 7.94 6.49 11.79
N ALA A 93 7.47 5.94 10.66
CA ALA A 93 6.37 6.49 9.87
C ALA A 93 5.10 6.67 10.72
N LEU A 94 4.74 5.65 11.50
CA LEU A 94 3.56 5.66 12.36
C LEU A 94 3.71 6.56 13.57
N ARG A 95 4.90 6.62 14.18
CA ARG A 95 5.20 7.56 15.26
C ARG A 95 5.04 9.02 14.82
N ARG A 96 5.47 9.35 13.60
CA ARG A 96 5.38 10.69 13.01
C ARG A 96 3.98 11.07 12.54
N SER A 97 3.09 10.10 12.39
CA SER A 97 1.78 10.24 11.76
C SER A 97 0.61 9.87 12.68
N ARG A 98 0.80 10.03 14.00
CA ARG A 98 -0.24 9.73 15.00
C ARG A 98 -1.54 10.45 14.71
N GLY A 99 -2.67 9.76 14.90
CA GLY A 99 -4.01 10.28 14.66
C GLY A 99 -4.50 10.20 13.21
N ARG A 100 -3.71 9.60 12.30
CA ARG A 100 -4.10 9.36 10.90
C ARG A 100 -4.58 7.92 10.70
N THR A 101 -5.44 7.70 9.71
CA THR A 101 -5.83 6.36 9.24
C THR A 101 -4.64 5.68 8.56
N LEU A 102 -4.33 4.43 8.92
CA LEU A 102 -3.27 3.67 8.26
C LEU A 102 -3.76 3.15 6.91
N LEU A 103 -3.01 3.43 5.85
CA LEU A 103 -3.20 2.89 4.52
C LEU A 103 -2.02 1.99 4.15
N LEU A 104 -2.31 0.73 3.79
CA LEU A 104 -1.34 -0.22 3.24
C LEU A 104 -1.77 -0.58 1.82
N VAL A 105 -0.97 -0.19 0.83
CA VAL A 105 -1.20 -0.52 -0.57
C VAL A 105 -0.17 -1.52 -1.06
N TYR A 106 -0.65 -2.69 -1.45
CA TYR A 106 0.11 -3.82 -1.97
C TYR A 106 1.39 -4.09 -1.18
N PRO A 107 1.30 -4.26 0.16
CA PRO A 107 2.49 -4.45 0.98
C PRO A 107 3.25 -5.70 0.51
N PRO A 108 4.60 -5.70 0.57
CA PRO A 108 5.39 -6.87 0.21
C PRO A 108 5.02 -8.07 1.10
N PRO A 109 5.30 -9.31 0.65
CA PRO A 109 5.15 -10.47 1.51
C PRO A 109 6.08 -10.35 2.73
N GLY A 110 5.63 -10.87 3.87
CA GLY A 110 6.41 -10.87 5.11
C GLY A 110 6.02 -9.76 6.10
N PRO A 111 6.94 -9.37 7.00
CA PRO A 111 6.57 -8.80 8.29
C PRO A 111 6.22 -7.32 8.26
N MET A 112 6.34 -6.62 7.12
CA MET A 112 6.13 -5.17 7.06
C MET A 112 4.72 -4.77 7.50
N ALA A 113 3.69 -5.45 6.97
CA ALA A 113 2.30 -5.17 7.33
C ALA A 113 2.02 -5.44 8.82
N MET A 114 2.55 -6.54 9.36
CA MET A 114 2.42 -6.85 10.78
C MET A 114 3.16 -5.83 11.66
N ARG A 115 4.33 -5.34 11.26
CA ARG A 115 5.06 -4.28 11.96
C ARG A 115 4.29 -2.96 11.97
N CYS A 116 3.62 -2.63 10.86
CA CYS A 116 2.71 -1.49 10.81
C CYS A 116 1.58 -1.68 11.83
N LEU A 117 0.89 -2.82 11.79
CA LEU A 117 -0.22 -3.12 12.68
C LEU A 117 0.18 -3.07 14.16
N ALA A 118 1.35 -3.62 14.51
CA ALA A 118 1.87 -3.62 15.88
C ALA A 118 2.27 -2.23 16.40
N SER A 119 2.61 -1.31 15.50
CA SER A 119 2.99 0.07 15.84
C SER A 119 1.82 1.05 15.70
N TYR A 120 0.73 0.63 15.08
CA TYR A 120 -0.43 1.47 14.79
C TYR A 120 -1.28 1.62 16.04
N THR A 121 -1.63 2.87 16.36
CA THR A 121 -2.40 3.21 17.57
C THR A 121 -3.73 3.88 17.24
N GLY A 122 -4.15 3.85 15.97
CA GLY A 122 -5.47 4.34 15.55
C GLY A 122 -6.43 3.17 15.35
N ASP A 123 -7.67 3.52 14.97
CA ASP A 123 -8.78 2.57 14.95
C ASP A 123 -9.18 2.13 13.53
N VAL A 124 -8.58 2.71 12.49
CA VAL A 124 -8.92 2.43 11.09
C VAL A 124 -7.69 2.05 10.30
N LEU A 125 -7.76 0.87 9.68
CA LEU A 125 -6.78 0.36 8.72
C LEU A 125 -7.47 0.14 7.37
N LEU A 126 -6.89 0.73 6.32
CA LEU A 126 -7.25 0.48 4.94
C LEU A 126 -6.18 -0.40 4.30
N TYR A 127 -6.61 -1.54 3.76
CA TYR A 127 -5.74 -2.52 3.12
C TYR A 127 -6.16 -2.72 1.67
N VAL A 128 -5.23 -2.48 0.74
CA VAL A 128 -5.42 -2.72 -0.70
C VAL A 128 -4.43 -3.77 -1.15
N GLY A 129 -4.87 -4.97 -1.45
CA GLY A 129 -3.99 -6.05 -1.88
C GLY A 129 -4.68 -7.39 -1.91
N GLU A 130 -3.92 -8.45 -2.18
CA GLU A 130 -4.43 -9.81 -2.08
C GLU A 130 -4.69 -10.17 -0.61
N GLY A 131 -5.76 -10.94 -0.37
CA GLY A 131 -6.09 -11.46 0.95
C GLY A 131 -5.14 -12.58 1.41
N ARG A 132 -5.49 -13.20 2.54
CA ARG A 132 -4.73 -14.32 3.12
C ARG A 132 -4.43 -15.41 2.09
N GLY A 133 -3.17 -15.85 2.03
CA GLY A 133 -2.67 -16.83 1.06
C GLY A 133 -2.24 -16.24 -0.28
N GLY A 134 -2.40 -14.92 -0.47
CA GLY A 134 -1.88 -14.17 -1.61
C GLY A 134 -0.39 -13.83 -1.51
N VAL A 135 0.05 -12.89 -2.34
CA VAL A 135 1.46 -12.44 -2.40
C VAL A 135 1.77 -11.20 -1.56
N ASN A 136 0.80 -10.73 -0.76
CA ASN A 136 0.92 -9.55 0.09
C ASN A 136 0.83 -9.91 1.57
N ALA A 137 1.57 -9.17 2.40
CA ALA A 137 1.65 -9.38 3.85
C ALA A 137 2.02 -10.83 4.23
N ASP A 138 1.76 -11.23 5.47
CA ASP A 138 1.98 -12.60 5.94
C ASP A 138 0.77 -13.13 6.74
N GLY A 139 0.83 -14.42 7.08
CA GLY A 139 -0.23 -15.07 7.85
C GLY A 139 -0.48 -14.40 9.19
N ALA A 140 0.59 -13.96 9.88
CA ALA A 140 0.51 -13.33 11.19
C ALA A 140 -0.27 -12.01 11.15
N PHE A 141 -0.06 -11.19 10.12
CA PHE A 141 -0.85 -9.99 9.90
C PHE A 141 -2.35 -10.30 9.77
N PHE A 142 -2.73 -11.26 8.91
CA PHE A 142 -4.14 -11.62 8.74
C PHE A 142 -4.76 -12.28 9.98
N ASP A 143 -3.97 -13.06 10.73
CA ASP A 143 -4.43 -13.63 12.00
C ASP A 143 -4.73 -12.53 13.02
N ALA A 144 -3.85 -11.52 13.13
CA ALA A 144 -4.08 -10.38 14.01
C ALA A 144 -5.32 -9.56 13.62
N LEU A 145 -5.57 -9.36 12.32
CA LEU A 145 -6.81 -8.72 11.86
C LEU A 145 -8.05 -9.52 12.25
N SER A 146 -8.02 -10.86 12.15
CA SER A 146 -9.18 -11.70 12.45
C SER A 146 -9.61 -11.71 13.92
N VAL A 147 -8.70 -11.33 14.83
CA VAL A 147 -8.94 -11.32 16.28
C VAL A 147 -9.17 -9.92 16.82
N GLY A 148 -8.40 -8.93 16.34
CA GLY A 148 -8.37 -7.58 16.90
C GLY A 148 -9.14 -6.53 16.10
N TRP A 149 -9.66 -6.87 14.92
CA TRP A 149 -10.26 -5.91 14.00
C TRP A 149 -11.60 -6.41 13.45
N THR A 150 -12.50 -5.47 13.15
CA THR A 150 -13.77 -5.75 12.48
C THR A 150 -13.69 -5.25 11.04
N LEU A 151 -14.12 -6.09 10.10
CA LEU A 151 -14.24 -5.69 8.69
C LEU A 151 -15.53 -4.90 8.49
N GLU A 152 -15.40 -3.59 8.30
CA GLU A 152 -16.53 -2.67 8.11
C GLU A 152 -17.02 -2.63 6.65
N ASP A 153 -16.10 -2.65 5.69
CA ASP A 153 -16.41 -2.59 4.25
C ASP A 153 -15.34 -3.34 3.46
N PHE A 154 -15.72 -3.94 2.33
CA PHE A 154 -14.79 -4.52 1.37
C PHE A 154 -15.32 -4.38 -0.04
N SER A 155 -14.39 -4.17 -0.97
CA SER A 155 -14.69 -4.15 -2.40
C SER A 155 -13.74 -5.10 -3.10
N LEU A 156 -14.30 -5.96 -3.96
CA LEU A 156 -13.50 -6.76 -4.87
C LEU A 156 -13.28 -5.97 -6.16
N GLY A 157 -12.09 -6.12 -6.75
CA GLY A 157 -11.86 -5.63 -8.11
C GLY A 157 -12.87 -6.24 -9.10
N PRO A 158 -13.14 -5.56 -10.22
CA PRO A 158 -14.00 -6.09 -11.27
C PRO A 158 -13.50 -7.41 -11.84
#